data_AF-A0A8H5AGA0-F1
#
_entry.id   AF-A0A8H5AGA0-F1
#
_cell.length_a   1.000
_cell.length_b   1.000
_cell.length_c   1.000
_cell.angle_alpha   90.00
_cell.angle_beta   90.00
_cell.angle_gamma   90.00
#
_symmetry.space_group_name_H-M   'P 1'
#
loop_
_entity.id
_entity.type
_entity.pdbx_description
1 polymer ?
#
loop_
_entity_poly.entity_id
_entity_poly.type
_entity_poly.pdbx_seq_one_letter_code
_entity_poly.pdbx_strand_id
1 'polypeptide(L)'
;MALRPIFTATHPRACSTAFERVFMARRDILESVHEPFGDAFYYGPEILSDRFRNDTATREQSGFSQKTYKDVLNEVMDAGKD
;
A
#
# COMPACT_ATOMS: atom_id res chain seq x y z
N MET A 1 13.99 9.35 12.85
CA MET A 1 12.60 9.25 12.36
C MET A 1 12.11 10.58 11.82
N ALA A 2 11.47 10.59 10.66
CA ALA A 2 10.65 11.73 10.24
C ALA A 2 9.47 11.91 11.19
N LEU A 3 9.23 13.15 11.67
CA LEU A 3 8.21 13.44 12.68
C LEU A 3 6.76 13.29 12.16
N ARG A 4 6.57 13.14 10.85
CA ARG A 4 5.25 12.98 10.20
C ARG A 4 5.36 12.02 9.01
N PRO A 5 4.35 11.16 8.77
CA PRO A 5 4.32 10.31 7.57
C PRO A 5 4.37 11.14 6.28
N ILE A 6 5.06 10.61 5.27
CA ILE A 6 5.12 11.19 3.92
C ILE A 6 4.31 10.30 2.98
N PHE A 7 3.33 10.87 2.30
CA PHE A 7 2.57 10.17 1.26
C PHE A 7 3.03 10.63 -0.12
N THR A 8 3.47 9.68 -0.94
CA THR A 8 3.84 9.92 -2.33
C THR A 8 2.71 9.43 -3.24
N ALA A 9 1.78 10.32 -3.57
CA ALA A 9 0.67 10.01 -4.47
C ALA A 9 1.11 10.12 -5.94
N THR A 10 0.94 9.06 -6.72
CA THR A 10 1.37 9.00 -8.12
C THR A 10 0.39 8.19 -8.97
N HIS A 11 0.38 8.44 -10.28
CA HIS A 11 -0.27 7.53 -11.22
C HIS A 11 0.63 6.32 -11.51
N PRO A 12 0.04 5.13 -11.76
CA PRO A 12 0.79 3.97 -12.21
C PRO A 12 1.66 4.32 -13.42
N ARG A 13 2.91 3.83 -13.42
CA ARG A 13 3.91 4.06 -14.48
C ARG A 13 4.43 5.49 -14.60
N ALA A 14 4.18 6.38 -13.63
CA ALA A 14 4.77 7.73 -13.57
C ALA A 14 6.20 7.76 -12.96
N CYS A 15 7.01 6.70 -13.16
CA CYS A 15 8.34 6.55 -12.54
C CYS A 15 8.38 6.57 -11.00
N SER A 16 7.23 6.37 -10.33
CA SER A 16 7.08 6.40 -8.88
C SER A 16 7.96 5.39 -8.15
N THR A 17 8.08 4.15 -8.66
CA THR A 17 8.97 3.13 -8.10
C THR A 17 10.46 3.52 -8.19
N ALA A 18 10.84 4.25 -9.25
CA ALA A 18 12.22 4.74 -9.38
C ALA A 18 12.49 5.87 -8.39
N PHE A 19 11.51 6.75 -8.18
CA PHE A 19 11.57 7.81 -7.17
C PHE A 19 11.57 7.25 -5.74
N GLU A 20 10.78 6.21 -5.46
CA GLU A 20 10.74 5.52 -4.17
C GLU A 20 12.12 5.02 -3.73
N ARG A 21 12.97 4.58 -4.66
CA ARG A 21 14.35 4.16 -4.35
C ARG A 21 15.19 5.25 -3.69
N VAL A 22 14.87 6.53 -3.92
CA VAL A 22 15.53 7.65 -3.23
C VAL A 22 15.15 7.66 -1.74
N PHE A 23 13.90 7.35 -1.40
CA PHE A 23 13.47 7.21 0.00
C PHE A 23 14.06 5.94 0.64
N MET A 24 14.07 4.81 -0.08
CA MET A 24 14.66 3.56 0.40
C MET A 24 16.17 3.64 0.66
N ALA A 25 16.87 4.61 0.06
CA ALA A 25 18.27 4.89 0.34
C ALA A 25 18.50 5.58 1.69
N ARG A 26 17.45 6.17 2.28
CA ARG A 26 17.47 6.91 3.56
C ARG A 26 16.92 6.09 4.73
N ARG A 27 17.36 4.83 4.84
CA ARG A 27 16.98 3.90 5.92
C ARG A 27 17.34 4.39 7.32
N ASP A 28 18.25 5.36 7.41
CA ASP A 28 18.65 6.03 8.64
C ASP A 28 17.54 6.90 9.24
N ILE A 29 16.58 7.36 8.42
CA ILE A 29 15.56 8.33 8.83
C ILE A 29 14.14 7.97 8.38
N LEU A 30 13.97 7.11 7.37
CA LEU A 30 12.70 6.77 6.73
C LEU A 30 12.52 5.25 6.65
N GLU A 31 11.33 4.80 7.03
CA GLU A 31 10.80 3.49 6.67
C GLU A 31 9.89 3.65 5.45
N SER A 32 10.09 2.82 4.42
CA SER A 32 9.37 2.94 3.14
C SER A 32 8.37 1.80 2.98
N VAL A 33 7.10 2.13 2.76
CA VAL A 33 6.04 1.16 2.50
C VAL A 33 5.61 1.25 1.03
N HIS A 34 5.81 0.15 0.29
CA HIS A 34 5.55 0.09 -1.15
C HIS A 34 4.07 -0.15 -1.46
N GLU A 35 3.47 0.76 -2.24
CA GLU A 35 2.08 0.68 -2.74
C GLU A 35 1.07 0.03 -1.76
N PRO A 36 0.97 0.52 -0.51
CA PRO A 36 0.34 -0.19 0.61
C PRO A 36 -1.15 -0.51 0.38
N PHE A 37 -1.84 0.28 -0.43
CA PHE A 37 -3.27 0.17 -0.65
C PHE A 37 -3.66 -0.76 -1.81
N GLY A 38 -2.69 -1.32 -2.54
CA GLY A 38 -2.96 -2.17 -3.71
C GLY A 38 -3.88 -3.35 -3.38
N ASP A 39 -3.59 -4.07 -2.30
CA ASP A 39 -4.33 -5.28 -1.94
C ASP A 39 -5.78 -4.98 -1.54
N ALA A 40 -6.00 -3.95 -0.70
CA ALA A 40 -7.33 -3.49 -0.34
C ALA A 40 -8.11 -2.96 -1.55
N PHE A 41 -7.43 -2.28 -2.48
CA PHE A 41 -8.03 -1.73 -3.70
C PHE A 41 -8.51 -2.79 -4.69
N TYR A 42 -7.74 -3.87 -4.88
CA TYR A 42 -8.04 -4.93 -5.84
C TYR A 42 -8.87 -6.08 -5.26
N TYR A 43 -8.66 -6.44 -4.00
CA TYR A 43 -9.17 -7.70 -3.44
C TYR A 43 -10.05 -7.51 -2.21
N GLY A 44 -9.82 -6.46 -1.43
CA GLY A 44 -10.50 -6.19 -0.17
C GLY A 44 -12.02 -6.09 -0.26
N PRO A 45 -12.72 -6.03 0.88
CA PRO A 45 -14.17 -5.93 0.91
C PRO A 45 -14.65 -4.54 0.46
N GLU A 46 -13.80 -3.50 0.57
CA GLU A 46 -14.06 -2.11 0.18
C GLU A 46 -13.61 -1.81 -1.27
N ILE A 47 -13.56 -2.85 -2.12
CA ILE A 47 -13.00 -2.83 -3.48
C ILE A 47 -13.41 -1.60 -4.31
N LEU A 48 -12.43 -0.92 -4.90
CA LEU A 48 -12.64 0.22 -5.80
C LEU A 48 -12.25 -0.08 -7.25
N SER A 49 -11.61 -1.22 -7.51
CA SER A 49 -11.27 -1.70 -8.85
C SER A 49 -12.38 -2.52 -9.48
N ASP A 50 -12.61 -2.36 -10.78
CA ASP A 50 -13.49 -3.24 -11.55
C ASP A 50 -12.81 -4.54 -12.00
N ARG A 51 -11.46 -4.58 -11.97
CA ARG A 51 -10.65 -5.68 -12.55
C ARG A 51 -11.01 -7.06 -12.01
N PHE A 52 -11.22 -7.18 -10.70
CA PHE A 52 -11.54 -8.44 -10.03
C PHE A 52 -12.89 -8.39 -9.29
N ARG A 53 -13.71 -7.36 -9.54
CA ARG A 53 -14.98 -7.14 -8.82
C ARG A 53 -15.88 -8.37 -8.81
N ASN A 54 -15.98 -9.03 -9.96
CA ASN A 54 -16.82 -10.20 -10.17
C ASN A 54 -16.06 -11.53 -10.10
N ASP A 55 -14.77 -11.51 -9.78
CA ASP A 55 -13.92 -12.69 -9.67
C ASP A 55 -13.61 -12.99 -8.19
N THR A 56 -14.62 -13.52 -7.50
CA THR A 56 -14.52 -13.86 -6.07
C THR A 56 -13.42 -14.90 -5.83
N ALA A 57 -13.23 -15.86 -6.74
CA ALA A 57 -12.23 -16.91 -6.60
C ALA A 57 -10.80 -16.31 -6.54
N THR A 58 -10.45 -15.41 -7.46
CA THR A 58 -9.15 -14.72 -7.43
C THR A 58 -8.98 -13.87 -6.17
N ARG A 59 -10.05 -13.17 -5.73
CA ARG A 59 -10.00 -12.36 -4.50
C ARG A 59 -9.76 -13.22 -3.26
N GLU A 60 -10.44 -14.35 -3.12
CA GLU A 60 -10.24 -15.28 -2.01
C GLU A 60 -8.85 -15.92 -2.04
N GLN A 61 -8.39 -16.36 -3.21
CA GLN A 61 -7.06 -16.95 -3.38
C GLN A 61 -5.92 -15.95 -3.13
N SER A 62 -6.15 -14.64 -3.30
CA SER A 62 -5.16 -13.61 -2.99
C SER A 62 -4.77 -13.56 -1.51
N GLY A 63 -5.62 -14.06 -0.60
CA GLY A 63 -5.46 -13.91 0.85
C GLY A 63 -5.83 -12.53 1.40
N PHE A 64 -6.18 -11.57 0.53
CA PHE A 64 -6.52 -10.19 0.90
C PHE A 64 -8.01 -9.86 0.78
N SER A 65 -8.87 -10.87 0.59
CA SER A 65 -10.33 -10.67 0.42
C SER A 65 -11.00 -9.92 1.58
N GLN A 66 -10.39 -9.98 2.77
CA GLN A 66 -10.87 -9.32 4.00
C GLN A 66 -10.02 -8.09 4.40
N LYS A 67 -9.01 -7.71 3.61
CA LYS A 67 -8.10 -6.61 3.92
C LYS A 67 -8.79 -5.26 3.70
N THR A 68 -8.97 -4.46 4.75
CA THR A 68 -9.59 -3.13 4.67
C THR A 68 -8.56 -2.01 4.53
N TYR A 69 -8.99 -0.82 4.09
CA TYR A 69 -8.15 0.38 4.08
C TYR A 69 -7.70 0.78 5.50
N LYS A 70 -8.52 0.49 6.52
CA LYS A 70 -8.17 0.74 7.92
C LYS A 70 -7.02 -0.16 8.38
N ASP A 71 -7.02 -1.44 8.00
CA ASP A 71 -5.93 -2.37 8.33
C ASP A 71 -4.61 -1.88 7.75
N VAL A 72 -4.64 -1.45 6.47
CA VAL A 72 -3.46 -0.88 5.79
C VAL A 72 -2.95 0.39 6.50
N LEU A 73 -3.84 1.29 6.92
CA LEU A 73 -3.43 2.51 7.64
C LEU A 73 -2.78 2.18 8.99
N ASN A 74 -3.32 1.19 9.73
CA ASN A 74 -2.72 0.75 10.99
C ASN A 74 -1.31 0.20 10.76
N GLU A 75 -1.12 -0.63 9.73
CA GLU A 75 0.20 -1.19 9.37
C GLU A 75 1.22 -0.10 9.03
N VAL A 76 0.83 0.91 8.24
CA VAL A 76 1.70 2.06 7.92
C VAL A 76 2.05 2.86 9.18
N MET A 77 1.10 3.03 10.10
CA MET A 77 1.35 3.73 11.37
C MET A 77 2.24 2.92 12.33
N ASP A 78 2.14 1.60 12.31
CA ASP A 78 2.94 0.71 13.15
C ASP A 78 4.37 0.59 12.63
N ALA A 79 4.58 0.53 11.30
CA ALA A 79 5.90 0.52 10.68
C ALA A 79 6.78 1.73 11.04
N GLY A 80 6.17 2.85 11.44
CA GLY A 80 6.89 4.06 11.85
C GLY A 80 7.26 4.15 13.34
N LYS A 81 6.96 3.13 14.16
CA LYS A 81 7.13 3.16 15.63
C LYS A 81 8.45 2.56 16.15
N ASP A 82 9.28 1.99 15.29
CA ASP A 82 10.59 1.38 15.61
C ASP A 82 11.76 2.37 15.49
#